data_AF-A0A956AY90-F1
#
_entry.id   AF-A0A956AY90-F1
#
_cell.length_a   1.000
_cell.length_b   1.000
_cell.length_c   1.000
_cell.angle_alpha   90.00
_cell.angle_beta   90.00
_cell.angle_gamma   90.00
#
_symmetry.space_group_name_H-M   'P 1'
#
loop_
_entity.id
_entity.type
_entity.pdbx_description
1 polymer ?
#
loop_
_entity_poly.entity_id
_entity_poly.type
_entity_poly.pdbx_seq_one_letter_code
_entity_poly.pdbx_strand_id
1 'polypeptide(L)'
;MGAREGGEATMVRVRSLNGLCRTTRTLLALSGALMLGCGPAGPTRLKMKFDVSRKANADHPVQVDVVVAYDPELVEELDRLTASEWFAQRDGRIRNNPGGQQFSTWRWELTPGLEIGDVDLPLKGFEAQGVLFADYLSRGKHSARFDPRLAQTVQFRHDAFRVVAGRAVEPESMGWRPPVGWSLVGLGLVGTGLGTYFAFSASQDAQDAGRLFPKDRAKWEDLRDSVENKNVGMWISFGLGAAFLLAGSLILLWPESDESPFREVPNEDGASAGVSPW
;
A
#
# COMPACT_ATOMS: atom_id res chain seq x y z
N MET A 1 58.28 -44.76 54.31
CA MET A 1 57.01 -45.31 53.76
C MET A 1 55.95 -44.22 53.92
N GLY A 2 55.52 -43.60 52.80
CA GLY A 2 54.45 -42.57 52.68
C GLY A 2 54.83 -41.15 53.15
N ALA A 3 55.09 -40.12 52.34
CA ALA A 3 54.45 -39.54 51.14
C ALA A 3 53.05 -38.95 51.39
N ARG A 4 52.93 -37.60 51.44
CA ARG A 4 52.28 -36.79 50.38
C ARG A 4 52.18 -35.31 50.71
N GLU A 5 52.56 -34.51 49.72
CA GLU A 5 52.31 -33.09 49.54
C GLU A 5 50.81 -32.78 49.40
N GLY A 6 50.40 -31.58 49.80
CA GLY A 6 49.08 -31.02 49.54
C GLY A 6 49.18 -29.52 49.35
N GLY A 7 49.13 -29.09 48.09
CA GLY A 7 49.40 -27.72 47.64
C GLY A 7 48.26 -26.72 47.88
N GLU A 8 48.66 -25.46 48.00
CA GLU A 8 47.82 -24.27 47.95
C GLU A 8 47.03 -24.20 46.64
N ALA A 9 45.70 -24.20 46.74
CA ALA A 9 44.82 -23.92 45.64
C ALA A 9 44.64 -22.40 45.47
N THR A 10 45.38 -21.81 44.53
CA THR A 10 45.22 -20.43 44.08
C THR A 10 43.87 -20.28 43.38
N MET A 11 42.91 -19.68 44.08
CA MET A 11 41.56 -19.39 43.58
C MET A 11 41.62 -18.27 42.53
N VAL A 12 41.68 -18.63 41.25
CA VAL A 12 41.50 -17.70 40.13
C VAL A 12 40.03 -17.27 40.08
N ARG A 13 39.75 -16.04 40.52
CA ARG A 13 38.44 -15.41 40.47
C ARG A 13 38.10 -15.05 39.01
N VAL A 14 37.43 -15.96 38.30
CA VAL A 14 36.83 -15.71 36.98
C VAL A 14 35.74 -14.64 37.15
N ARG A 15 36.04 -13.39 36.77
CA ARG A 15 35.06 -12.31 36.71
C ARG A 15 34.11 -12.57 35.53
N SER A 16 32.91 -13.01 35.88
CA SER A 16 31.71 -13.16 35.05
C SER A 16 31.48 -11.96 34.11
N LEU A 17 31.71 -12.16 32.81
CA LEU A 17 31.40 -11.29 31.67
C LEU A 17 29.89 -11.31 31.32
N ASN A 18 29.01 -11.11 32.31
CA ASN A 18 27.55 -11.15 32.10
C ASN A 18 26.90 -9.78 31.85
N GLY A 19 27.69 -8.72 31.61
CA GLY A 19 27.18 -7.34 31.53
C GLY A 19 26.83 -6.80 30.14
N LEU A 20 27.34 -7.38 29.06
CA LEU A 20 27.37 -6.70 27.74
C LEU A 20 26.37 -7.23 26.69
N CYS A 21 25.47 -8.14 27.06
CA CYS A 21 24.57 -8.82 26.11
C CYS A 21 23.08 -8.44 26.24
N ARG A 22 22.75 -7.34 26.95
CA ARG A 22 21.36 -6.89 27.13
C ARG A 22 20.96 -5.64 26.33
N THR A 23 21.90 -4.81 25.90
CA THR A 23 21.58 -3.55 25.20
C THR A 23 21.46 -3.70 23.67
N THR A 24 21.97 -4.78 23.08
CA THR A 24 21.92 -5.02 21.63
C THR A 24 20.63 -5.66 21.14
N ARG A 25 19.79 -6.22 22.02
CA ARG A 25 18.52 -6.85 21.63
C ARG A 25 17.34 -5.88 21.49
N THR A 26 17.41 -4.68 22.07
CA THR A 26 16.31 -3.71 22.03
C THR A 26 16.31 -2.82 20.79
N LEU A 27 17.44 -2.65 20.10
CA LEU A 27 17.51 -1.83 18.88
C LEU A 27 17.10 -2.58 17.60
N LEU A 28 17.15 -3.92 17.59
CA LEU A 28 16.72 -4.71 16.43
C LEU A 28 15.20 -4.89 16.32
N ALA A 29 14.45 -4.58 17.38
CA ALA A 29 12.99 -4.73 17.42
C ALA A 29 12.22 -3.49 16.93
N LEU A 30 12.86 -2.33 16.79
CA LEU A 30 12.19 -1.07 16.41
C LEU A 30 12.18 -0.79 14.88
N SER A 31 13.06 -1.40 14.10
CA SER A 31 13.13 -1.19 12.64
C SER A 31 12.25 -2.13 11.81
N GLY A 32 11.64 -3.16 12.41
CA GLY A 32 10.79 -4.12 11.69
C GLY A 32 9.37 -3.62 11.37
N ALA A 33 8.95 -2.48 11.91
CA ALA A 33 7.55 -2.02 11.87
C ALA A 33 7.24 -0.94 10.81
N LEU A 34 8.23 -0.45 10.04
CA LEU A 34 8.05 0.67 9.11
C LEU A 34 7.87 0.29 7.64
N MET A 35 7.87 -1.01 7.29
CA MET A 35 7.72 -1.49 5.91
C MET A 35 6.39 -2.19 5.62
N LEU A 36 5.38 -2.02 6.47
CA LEU A 36 4.00 -2.27 6.06
C LEU A 36 3.54 -1.05 5.27
N GLY A 37 3.91 -1.01 3.99
CA GLY A 37 3.31 -0.11 3.03
C GLY A 37 1.80 -0.30 3.07
N CYS A 38 1.12 0.65 3.70
CA CYS A 38 -0.33 0.76 3.66
C CYS A 38 -0.69 1.19 2.24
N GLY A 39 -0.73 0.23 1.32
CA GLY A 39 -1.34 0.43 0.01
C GLY A 39 -2.82 0.77 0.18
N PRO A 40 -3.44 1.49 -0.77
CA PRO A 40 -4.87 1.73 -0.74
C PRO A 40 -5.60 0.38 -0.64
N ALA A 41 -6.32 0.16 0.45
CA ALA A 41 -7.04 -1.09 0.69
C ALA A 41 -8.28 -1.23 -0.22
N GLY A 42 -8.73 -0.12 -0.84
CA GLY A 42 -9.91 -0.10 -1.69
C GLY A 42 -9.67 0.45 -3.10
N PRO A 43 -10.74 0.51 -3.92
CA PRO A 43 -10.63 0.90 -5.32
C PRO A 43 -10.21 2.37 -5.48
N THR A 44 -9.37 2.63 -6.47
CA THR A 44 -8.89 3.99 -6.84
C THR A 44 -9.63 4.57 -8.04
N ARG A 45 -10.36 3.74 -8.80
CA ARG A 45 -11.17 4.13 -9.95
C ARG A 45 -12.49 3.36 -9.97
N LEU A 46 -13.54 4.03 -10.38
CA LEU A 46 -14.86 3.46 -10.65
C LEU A 46 -15.17 3.60 -12.13
N LYS A 47 -15.35 2.46 -12.81
CA LYS A 47 -15.79 2.41 -14.21
C LYS A 47 -17.29 2.25 -14.27
N MET A 48 -17.98 3.18 -14.92
CA MET A 48 -19.44 3.17 -15.02
C MET A 48 -19.90 3.50 -16.44
N LYS A 49 -20.89 2.76 -16.95
CA LYS A 49 -21.55 3.00 -18.23
C LYS A 49 -23.02 3.29 -18.02
N PHE A 50 -23.53 4.31 -18.70
CA PHE A 50 -24.95 4.68 -18.67
C PHE A 50 -25.63 4.23 -19.97
N ASP A 51 -26.51 3.23 -19.87
CA ASP A 51 -27.40 2.79 -20.96
C ASP A 51 -28.77 3.45 -20.79
N VAL A 52 -29.02 4.53 -21.54
CA VAL A 52 -30.22 5.34 -21.42
C VAL A 52 -31.22 5.02 -22.54
N SER A 53 -32.34 4.38 -22.18
CA SER A 53 -33.40 4.11 -23.15
C SER A 53 -33.99 5.40 -23.72
N ARG A 54 -34.44 5.37 -24.98
CA ARG A 54 -35.22 6.47 -25.58
C ARG A 54 -36.50 6.80 -24.83
N LYS A 55 -37.05 5.84 -24.08
CA LYS A 55 -38.24 5.98 -23.24
C LYS A 55 -37.95 6.20 -21.77
N ALA A 56 -36.68 6.47 -21.42
CA ALA A 56 -36.30 6.63 -20.02
C ALA A 56 -37.09 7.76 -19.35
N ASN A 57 -37.51 7.54 -18.10
CA ASN A 57 -38.24 8.51 -17.29
C ASN A 57 -39.43 9.17 -18.03
N ALA A 58 -40.24 8.36 -18.72
CA ALA A 58 -41.37 8.81 -19.54
C ALA A 58 -41.00 9.91 -20.57
N ASP A 59 -39.86 9.74 -21.25
CA ASP A 59 -39.33 10.68 -22.25
C ASP A 59 -38.86 12.04 -21.66
N HIS A 60 -38.62 12.10 -20.35
CA HIS A 60 -38.03 13.26 -19.66
C HIS A 60 -36.57 13.03 -19.25
N PRO A 61 -35.75 14.09 -19.10
CA PRO A 61 -34.42 13.98 -18.51
C PRO A 61 -34.48 13.37 -17.10
N VAL A 62 -33.46 12.58 -16.73
CA VAL A 62 -33.31 12.02 -15.38
C VAL A 62 -32.06 12.56 -14.72
N GLN A 63 -32.22 13.16 -13.54
CA GLN A 63 -31.08 13.59 -12.72
C GLN A 63 -30.51 12.38 -11.97
N VAL A 64 -29.20 12.18 -12.08
CA VAL A 64 -28.51 11.03 -11.48
C VAL A 64 -27.36 11.54 -10.62
N ASP A 65 -27.36 11.13 -9.36
CA ASP A 65 -26.25 11.34 -8.45
C ASP A 65 -25.63 9.97 -8.10
N VAL A 66 -24.35 9.81 -8.44
CA VAL A 66 -23.53 8.67 -7.99
C VAL A 66 -22.83 9.09 -6.73
N VAL A 67 -23.07 8.38 -5.63
CA VAL A 67 -22.49 8.67 -4.32
C VAL A 67 -21.64 7.48 -3.89
N VAL A 68 -20.37 7.72 -3.60
CA VAL A 68 -19.46 6.70 -3.08
C VAL A 68 -19.05 7.11 -1.68
N ALA A 69 -19.53 6.37 -0.68
CA ALA A 69 -19.25 6.61 0.72
C ALA A 69 -18.11 5.70 1.22
N TYR A 70 -17.25 6.28 2.05
CA TYR A 70 -16.08 5.61 2.64
C TYR A 70 -16.33 5.18 4.09
N ASP A 71 -17.43 5.65 4.68
CA ASP A 71 -17.87 5.30 6.03
C ASP A 71 -19.01 4.27 5.95
N PRO A 72 -18.86 3.05 6.53
CA PRO A 72 -19.90 2.02 6.47
C PRO A 72 -21.21 2.44 7.14
N GLU A 73 -21.19 3.29 8.18
CA GLU A 73 -22.43 3.75 8.81
C GLU A 73 -23.22 4.68 7.88
N LEU A 74 -22.50 5.56 7.18
CA LEU A 74 -23.10 6.46 6.19
C LEU A 74 -23.70 5.68 5.01
N VAL A 75 -23.06 4.58 4.60
CA VAL A 75 -23.59 3.72 3.52
C VAL A 75 -24.97 3.17 3.88
N GLU A 76 -25.15 2.69 5.11
CA GLU A 76 -26.44 2.17 5.57
C GLU A 76 -27.50 3.28 5.70
N GLU A 77 -27.09 4.50 6.06
CA GLU A 77 -27.98 5.66 6.03
C GLU A 77 -28.41 6.00 4.60
N LEU A 78 -27.46 6.08 3.66
CA LEU A 78 -27.72 6.41 2.26
C LEU A 78 -28.59 5.36 1.56
N ASP A 79 -28.40 4.07 1.85
CA ASP A 79 -29.21 3.01 1.27
C ASP A 79 -30.68 3.06 1.73
N ARG A 80 -30.97 3.64 2.89
CA ARG A 80 -32.37 3.80 3.35
C ARG A 80 -33.10 4.91 2.61
N LEU A 81 -32.37 5.85 2.04
CA LEU A 81 -32.97 7.00 1.35
C LEU A 81 -33.55 6.58 0.00
N THR A 82 -34.69 7.16 -0.31
CA THR A 82 -35.19 7.27 -1.67
C THR A 82 -34.43 8.35 -2.44
N ALA A 83 -34.46 8.31 -3.77
CA ALA A 83 -33.90 9.38 -4.60
C ALA A 83 -34.47 10.75 -4.26
N SER A 84 -35.80 10.85 -4.09
CA SER A 84 -36.47 12.11 -3.77
C SER A 84 -35.96 12.70 -2.45
N GLU A 85 -35.80 11.87 -1.41
CA GLU A 85 -35.24 12.30 -0.12
C GLU A 85 -33.77 12.71 -0.25
N TRP A 86 -32.96 11.97 -1.01
CA TRP A 86 -31.58 12.36 -1.30
C TRP A 86 -31.53 13.74 -1.95
N PHE A 87 -32.25 13.97 -3.05
CA PHE A 87 -32.23 15.22 -3.78
C PHE A 87 -32.74 16.41 -2.95
N ALA A 88 -33.72 16.19 -2.06
CA ALA A 88 -34.25 17.23 -1.18
C ALA A 88 -33.22 17.75 -0.15
N GLN A 89 -32.34 16.88 0.36
CA GLN A 89 -31.37 17.23 1.42
C GLN A 89 -29.91 17.29 0.96
N ARG A 90 -29.66 16.93 -0.31
CA ARG A 90 -28.34 16.82 -0.93
C ARG A 90 -27.44 18.02 -0.66
N ASP A 91 -27.93 19.23 -0.94
CA ASP A 91 -27.11 20.43 -0.84
C ASP A 91 -26.68 20.70 0.61
N GLY A 92 -27.52 20.32 1.60
CA GLY A 92 -27.15 20.32 3.01
C GLY A 92 -26.05 19.31 3.32
N ARG A 93 -26.16 18.08 2.81
CA ARG A 93 -25.15 17.02 3.00
C ARG A 93 -23.81 17.38 2.38
N ILE A 94 -23.80 17.93 1.17
CA ILE A 94 -22.57 18.37 0.49
C ILE A 94 -21.88 19.47 1.30
N ARG A 95 -22.64 20.46 1.80
CA ARG A 95 -22.07 21.51 2.66
C ARG A 95 -21.49 20.97 3.97
N ASN A 96 -22.11 19.93 4.53
CA ASN A 96 -21.65 19.29 5.77
C ASN A 96 -20.50 18.29 5.55
N ASN A 97 -20.03 18.08 4.31
CA ASN A 97 -18.92 17.19 3.97
C ASN A 97 -17.75 17.97 3.32
N PRO A 98 -17.09 18.88 4.06
CA PRO A 98 -15.97 19.66 3.53
C PRO A 98 -14.79 18.76 3.16
N GLY A 99 -14.30 18.91 1.92
CA GLY A 99 -13.20 18.10 1.39
C GLY A 99 -13.58 16.68 0.95
N GLY A 100 -14.89 16.36 0.91
CA GLY A 100 -15.37 15.05 0.44
C GLY A 100 -14.90 13.89 1.30
N GLN A 101 -14.63 14.12 2.60
CA GLN A 101 -14.00 13.15 3.49
C GLN A 101 -14.87 11.91 3.70
N GLN A 102 -16.18 12.09 3.86
CA GLN A 102 -17.10 11.00 4.16
C GLN A 102 -17.61 10.29 2.89
N PHE A 103 -17.85 11.07 1.83
CA PHE A 103 -18.29 10.55 0.54
C PHE A 103 -17.82 11.45 -0.62
N SER A 104 -17.74 10.86 -1.80
CA SER A 104 -17.58 11.54 -3.08
C SER A 104 -18.89 11.48 -3.87
N THR A 105 -19.21 12.52 -4.62
CA THR A 105 -20.44 12.57 -5.43
C THR A 105 -20.18 13.12 -6.81
N TRP A 106 -20.83 12.54 -7.81
CA TRP A 106 -20.83 13.00 -9.19
C TRP A 106 -22.24 13.05 -9.71
N ARG A 107 -22.53 14.06 -10.53
CA ARG A 107 -23.87 14.35 -11.02
C ARG A 107 -23.92 14.34 -12.54
N TRP A 108 -24.99 13.77 -13.05
CA TRP A 108 -25.39 13.87 -14.44
C TRP A 108 -26.87 14.22 -14.58
N GLU A 109 -27.19 14.81 -15.72
CA GLU A 109 -28.55 14.91 -16.22
C GLU A 109 -28.58 14.12 -17.53
N LEU A 110 -29.30 13.01 -17.54
CA LEU A 110 -29.32 12.08 -18.66
C LEU A 110 -30.58 12.30 -19.50
N THR A 111 -30.41 12.69 -20.76
CA THR A 111 -31.51 12.83 -21.72
C THR A 111 -31.87 11.47 -22.33
N PRO A 112 -33.15 11.13 -22.50
CA PRO A 112 -33.55 9.86 -23.12
C PRO A 112 -32.93 9.64 -24.50
N GLY A 113 -32.33 8.47 -24.70
CA GLY A 113 -31.64 8.11 -25.95
C GLY A 113 -30.24 8.71 -26.11
N LEU A 114 -29.70 9.40 -25.11
CA LEU A 114 -28.32 9.88 -25.09
C LEU A 114 -27.35 8.70 -24.92
N GLU A 115 -26.40 8.59 -25.85
CA GLU A 115 -25.28 7.65 -25.73
C GLU A 115 -24.11 8.38 -25.06
N ILE A 116 -23.75 7.94 -23.85
CA ILE A 116 -22.56 8.40 -23.14
C ILE A 116 -21.52 7.28 -23.19
N GLY A 117 -20.27 7.64 -23.46
CA GLY A 117 -19.15 6.71 -23.35
C GLY A 117 -18.95 6.22 -21.91
N ASP A 118 -18.01 5.29 -21.74
CA ASP A 118 -17.65 4.80 -20.42
C ASP A 118 -17.06 5.95 -19.57
N VAL A 119 -17.54 6.05 -18.33
CA VAL A 119 -17.13 7.07 -17.36
C VAL A 119 -16.15 6.44 -16.39
N ASP A 120 -15.02 7.11 -16.18
CA ASP A 120 -14.02 6.76 -15.18
C ASP A 120 -13.98 7.82 -14.08
N LEU A 121 -14.27 7.42 -12.84
CA LEU A 121 -14.41 8.30 -11.70
C LEU A 121 -13.27 8.05 -10.69
N PRO A 122 -12.51 9.09 -10.30
CA PRO A 122 -11.42 8.93 -9.35
C PRO A 122 -11.95 8.66 -7.94
N LEU A 123 -11.43 7.63 -7.28
CA LEU A 123 -11.72 7.30 -5.89
C LEU A 123 -10.49 7.49 -5.01
N LYS A 124 -10.70 7.55 -3.70
CA LYS A 124 -9.65 7.83 -2.71
C LYS A 124 -8.77 6.62 -2.36
N GLY A 125 -9.05 5.43 -2.89
CA GLY A 125 -8.31 4.21 -2.56
C GLY A 125 -8.63 3.63 -1.16
N PHE A 126 -9.71 4.09 -0.54
CA PHE A 126 -10.25 3.49 0.69
C PHE A 126 -11.34 2.48 0.36
N GLU A 127 -11.61 1.57 1.30
CA GLU A 127 -12.82 0.76 1.27
C GLU A 127 -14.04 1.67 1.11
N ALA A 128 -14.91 1.32 0.16
CA ALA A 128 -16.00 2.19 -0.22
C ALA A 128 -17.19 1.37 -0.74
N GLN A 129 -18.38 1.91 -0.56
CA GLN A 129 -19.60 1.39 -1.17
C GLN A 129 -20.31 2.52 -1.94
N GLY A 130 -20.80 2.19 -3.12
CA GLY A 130 -21.58 3.11 -3.95
C GLY A 130 -23.08 2.99 -3.71
N VAL A 131 -23.78 4.13 -3.78
CA VAL A 131 -25.23 4.25 -3.91
C VAL A 131 -25.52 5.18 -5.08
N LEU A 132 -26.34 4.74 -6.02
CA LEU A 132 -26.80 5.54 -7.14
C LEU A 132 -28.23 5.99 -6.88
N PHE A 133 -28.49 7.28 -7.01
CA PHE A 133 -29.82 7.88 -6.91
C PHE A 133 -30.24 8.41 -8.28
N ALA A 134 -31.47 8.09 -8.72
CA ALA A 134 -32.02 8.59 -9.97
C ALA A 134 -33.39 9.22 -9.73
N ASP A 135 -33.56 10.49 -10.12
CA ASP A 135 -34.79 11.26 -9.89
C ASP A 135 -35.85 10.95 -10.95
N TYR A 136 -36.50 9.80 -10.81
CA TYR A 136 -37.61 9.39 -11.66
C TYR A 136 -38.91 10.09 -11.27
N LEU A 137 -39.74 10.44 -12.26
CA LEU A 137 -41.08 10.97 -12.07
C LEU A 137 -42.05 9.94 -11.47
N SER A 138 -41.79 8.66 -11.69
CA SER A 138 -42.54 7.57 -11.09
C SER A 138 -42.28 7.51 -9.58
N ARG A 139 -43.28 7.08 -8.80
CA ARG A 139 -43.08 6.85 -7.37
C ARG A 139 -42.21 5.61 -7.15
N GLY A 140 -41.23 5.69 -6.27
CA GLY A 140 -40.39 4.55 -5.92
C GLY A 140 -39.16 4.95 -5.13
N LYS A 141 -38.40 3.93 -4.68
CA LYS A 141 -37.14 4.16 -3.97
C LYS A 141 -36.11 4.82 -4.88
N HIS A 142 -35.97 4.32 -6.12
CA HIS A 142 -35.04 4.82 -7.14
C HIS A 142 -33.61 5.05 -6.63
N SER A 143 -33.18 4.20 -5.72
CA SER A 143 -31.80 4.12 -5.27
C SER A 143 -31.32 2.68 -5.30
N ALA A 144 -30.04 2.49 -5.63
CA ALA A 144 -29.44 1.17 -5.72
C ALA A 144 -27.99 1.19 -5.22
N ARG A 145 -27.64 0.23 -4.37
CA ARG A 145 -26.24 -0.02 -3.97
C ARG A 145 -25.48 -0.70 -5.10
N PHE A 146 -24.19 -0.40 -5.19
CA PHE A 146 -23.28 -1.05 -6.12
C PHE A 146 -21.87 -1.12 -5.54
N ASP A 147 -21.10 -2.15 -5.92
CA ASP A 147 -19.71 -2.31 -5.51
C ASP A 147 -18.78 -1.50 -6.43
N PRO A 148 -18.07 -0.47 -5.91
CA PRO A 148 -17.18 0.34 -6.74
C PRO A 148 -15.95 -0.41 -7.27
N ARG A 149 -15.68 -1.64 -6.80
CA ARG A 149 -14.63 -2.52 -7.33
C ARG A 149 -15.01 -3.19 -8.64
N LEU A 150 -16.31 -3.26 -8.96
CA LEU A 150 -16.81 -3.88 -10.18
C LEU A 150 -17.17 -2.79 -11.19
N ALA A 151 -16.93 -3.05 -12.48
CA ALA A 151 -17.39 -2.16 -13.53
C ALA A 151 -18.93 -2.16 -13.52
N GLN A 152 -19.55 -1.00 -13.55
CA GLN A 152 -21.01 -0.88 -13.43
C GLN A 152 -21.64 -0.51 -14.77
N THR A 153 -22.71 -1.18 -15.16
CA THR A 153 -23.59 -0.73 -16.24
C THR A 153 -24.95 -0.38 -15.65
N VAL A 154 -25.36 0.87 -15.79
CA VAL A 154 -26.63 1.36 -15.27
C VAL A 154 -27.60 1.51 -16.43
N GLN A 155 -28.68 0.74 -16.38
CA GLN A 155 -29.70 0.70 -17.42
C GLN A 155 -30.91 1.51 -16.99
N PHE A 156 -31.15 2.65 -17.65
CA PHE A 156 -32.31 3.50 -17.42
C PHE A 156 -33.44 3.08 -18.35
N ARG A 157 -34.59 2.75 -17.76
CA ARG A 157 -35.83 2.35 -18.44
C ARG A 157 -36.93 3.35 -18.12
N HIS A 158 -38.16 3.02 -18.50
CA HIS A 158 -39.30 3.93 -18.47
C HIS A 158 -39.64 4.46 -17.07
N ASP A 159 -39.73 3.57 -16.08
CA ASP A 159 -40.21 3.87 -14.73
C ASP A 159 -39.21 3.49 -13.62
N ALA A 160 -38.11 2.82 -13.98
CA ALA A 160 -37.08 2.39 -13.06
C ALA A 160 -35.73 2.26 -13.79
N PHE A 161 -34.67 2.11 -13.00
CA PHE A 161 -33.35 1.74 -13.49
C PHE A 161 -32.86 0.46 -12.83
N ARG A 162 -31.81 -0.13 -13.41
CA ARG A 162 -31.10 -1.27 -12.84
C ARG A 162 -29.61 -1.06 -12.94
N VAL A 163 -28.89 -1.40 -11.87
CA VAL A 163 -27.43 -1.50 -11.90
C VAL A 163 -27.04 -2.95 -12.15
N VAL A 164 -26.19 -3.18 -13.14
CA VAL A 164 -25.65 -4.48 -13.50
C VAL A 164 -24.15 -4.44 -13.25
N ALA A 165 -23.70 -5.27 -12.31
CA ALA A 165 -22.28 -5.47 -12.07
C ALA A 165 -21.66 -6.25 -13.24
N GLY A 166 -20.59 -5.71 -13.79
CA GLY A 166 -19.73 -6.32 -14.78
C GLY A 166 -18.53 -7.00 -14.14
N ARG A 167 -17.44 -7.11 -14.90
CA ARG A 167 -16.17 -7.66 -14.40
C ARG A 167 -15.57 -6.75 -13.33
N ALA A 168 -14.74 -7.34 -12.47
CA ALA A 168 -13.90 -6.57 -11.56
C ALA A 168 -13.11 -5.53 -12.36
N VAL A 169 -13.13 -4.28 -11.89
CA VAL A 169 -12.14 -3.30 -12.31
C VAL A 169 -10.86 -3.78 -11.67
N GLU A 170 -10.00 -4.40 -12.47
CA GLU A 170 -8.64 -4.66 -12.03
C GLU A 170 -8.10 -3.33 -11.50
N PRO A 171 -7.68 -3.26 -10.22
CA PRO A 171 -7.00 -2.08 -9.74
C PRO A 171 -5.88 -1.87 -10.75
N GLU A 172 -5.83 -0.70 -11.41
CA GLU A 172 -4.69 -0.36 -12.26
C GLU A 172 -3.48 -0.75 -11.44
N SER A 173 -2.77 -1.78 -11.93
CA SER A 173 -1.73 -2.43 -11.16
C SER A 173 -0.83 -1.29 -10.74
N MET A 174 -0.88 -0.93 -9.47
CA MET A 174 0.06 0.02 -8.92
C MET A 174 1.37 -0.71 -9.18
N GLY A 175 2.09 -0.29 -10.23
CA GLY A 175 3.13 -1.12 -10.83
C GLY A 175 4.00 -1.64 -9.70
N TRP A 176 4.49 -2.88 -9.74
CA TRP A 176 5.27 -3.42 -8.63
C TRP A 176 6.49 -2.54 -8.26
N ARG A 177 6.86 -1.59 -9.14
CA ARG A 177 8.01 -0.69 -9.07
C ARG A 177 7.96 0.33 -7.95
N PRO A 178 6.94 1.20 -7.74
CA PRO A 178 6.99 2.13 -6.62
C PRO A 178 7.11 1.46 -5.25
N PRO A 179 6.34 0.40 -4.90
CA PRO A 179 6.48 -0.23 -3.59
C PRO A 179 7.84 -0.93 -3.42
N VAL A 180 8.33 -1.64 -4.44
CA VAL A 180 9.65 -2.31 -4.36
C VAL A 180 10.79 -1.29 -4.38
N GLY A 181 10.73 -0.28 -5.25
CA GLY A 181 11.71 0.78 -5.38
C GLY A 181 11.89 1.55 -4.08
N TRP A 182 10.79 2.01 -3.46
CA TRP A 182 10.87 2.70 -2.16
C TRP A 182 11.37 1.79 -1.03
N SER A 183 10.99 0.51 -1.04
CA SER A 183 11.49 -0.46 -0.05
C SER A 183 13.02 -0.62 -0.12
N LEU A 184 13.57 -0.73 -1.34
CA LEU A 184 15.01 -0.84 -1.55
C LEU A 184 15.75 0.46 -1.18
N VAL A 185 15.19 1.63 -1.52
CA VAL A 185 15.75 2.92 -1.08
C VAL A 185 15.79 3.00 0.45
N GLY A 186 14.70 2.60 1.12
CA GLY A 186 14.63 2.58 2.58
C GLY A 186 15.66 1.66 3.22
N LEU A 187 15.81 0.43 2.72
CA LEU A 187 16.86 -0.50 3.18
C LEU A 187 18.26 0.06 2.94
N GLY A 188 18.47 0.73 1.81
CA GLY A 188 19.71 1.40 1.47
C GLY A 188 20.10 2.47 2.49
N LEU A 189 19.16 3.36 2.85
CA LEU A 189 19.38 4.39 3.86
C LEU A 189 19.73 3.81 5.24
N VAL A 190 19.05 2.73 5.66
CA VAL A 190 19.36 2.03 6.91
C VAL A 190 20.78 1.46 6.89
N GLY A 191 21.19 0.83 5.78
CA GLY A 191 22.54 0.30 5.60
C GLY A 191 23.62 1.39 5.68
N THR A 192 23.41 2.53 5.02
CA THR A 192 24.32 3.68 5.11
C THR A 192 24.41 4.23 6.53
N GLY A 193 23.28 4.35 7.25
CA GLY A 193 23.25 4.80 8.65
C GLY A 193 24.03 3.88 9.59
N LEU A 194 23.88 2.56 9.44
CA LEU A 194 24.65 1.58 10.20
C LEU A 194 26.16 1.66 9.88
N GLY A 195 26.52 1.87 8.61
CA GLY A 195 27.92 2.09 8.21
C GLY A 195 28.54 3.30 8.90
N THR A 196 27.83 4.43 8.92
CA THR A 196 28.29 5.66 9.62
C THR A 196 28.46 5.43 11.12
N TYR A 197 27.55 4.68 11.76
CA TYR A 197 27.68 4.33 13.17
C TYR A 197 28.95 3.52 13.46
N PHE A 198 29.22 2.47 12.68
CA PHE A 198 30.44 1.67 12.85
C PHE A 198 31.71 2.50 12.61
N ALA A 199 31.71 3.39 11.62
CA ALA A 199 32.83 4.30 11.36
C ALA A 199 33.14 5.19 12.56
N PHE A 200 32.10 5.80 13.15
CA PHE A 200 32.25 6.65 14.32
C PHE A 200 32.73 5.86 15.54
N SER A 201 32.17 4.67 15.77
CA SER A 201 32.57 3.79 16.87
C SER A 201 34.03 3.31 16.74
N ALA A 202 34.48 2.98 15.53
CA ALA A 202 35.88 2.61 15.28
C ALA A 202 36.83 3.78 15.53
N SER A 203 36.43 5.00 15.17
CA SER A 203 37.21 6.22 15.43
C SER A 203 37.38 6.50 16.93
N GLN A 204 36.34 6.28 17.74
CA GLN A 204 36.44 6.40 19.20
C GLN A 204 37.41 5.38 19.81
N ASP A 205 37.27 4.10 19.45
CA ASP A 205 38.17 3.04 19.93
C ASP A 205 39.64 3.31 19.54
N ALA A 206 39.88 3.80 18.33
CA ALA A 206 41.22 4.12 17.85
C ALA A 206 41.87 5.28 18.64
N GLN A 207 41.10 6.30 19.04
CA GLN A 207 41.60 7.37 19.90
C GLN A 207 41.96 6.87 21.30
N ASP A 208 41.17 5.94 21.85
CA ASP A 208 41.45 5.36 23.16
C ASP A 208 42.67 4.43 23.13
N ALA A 209 42.87 3.68 22.05
CA ALA A 209 44.09 2.90 21.84
C ALA A 209 45.35 3.79 21.81
N GLY A 210 45.27 4.96 21.16
CA GLY A 210 46.36 5.93 21.11
C GLY A 210 46.77 6.51 22.47
N ARG A 211 45.95 6.36 23.51
CA ARG A 211 46.21 6.83 24.88
C ARG A 211 46.84 5.76 25.79
N LEU A 212 46.96 4.51 25.32
CA LEU A 212 47.48 3.41 26.13
C LEU A 212 49.02 3.38 26.16
N PHE A 213 49.57 3.09 27.34
CA PHE A 213 51.02 2.96 27.53
C PHE A 213 51.55 1.58 27.06
N PRO A 214 52.83 1.46 26.68
CA PRO A 214 53.42 0.22 26.15
C PRO A 214 53.34 -1.02 27.06
N LYS A 215 53.09 -0.82 28.36
CA LYS A 215 52.96 -1.90 29.35
C LYS A 215 51.66 -2.69 29.23
N ASP A 216 50.67 -2.17 28.51
CA ASP A 216 49.32 -2.75 28.38
C ASP A 216 49.12 -3.49 27.04
N ARG A 217 50.12 -4.24 26.56
CA ARG A 217 50.09 -4.91 25.23
C ARG A 217 48.84 -5.77 24.98
N ALA A 218 48.37 -6.51 25.99
CA ALA A 218 47.17 -7.34 25.83
C ALA A 218 45.89 -6.54 25.59
N LYS A 219 45.76 -5.34 26.18
CA LYS A 219 44.62 -4.44 25.91
C LYS A 219 44.72 -3.82 24.51
N TRP A 220 45.96 -3.61 24.05
CA TRP A 220 46.23 -3.09 22.71
C TRP A 220 45.80 -4.07 21.62
N GLU A 221 46.04 -5.37 21.81
CA GLU A 221 45.59 -6.43 20.89
C GLU A 221 44.07 -6.52 20.83
N ASP A 222 43.39 -6.54 21.98
CA ASP A 222 41.91 -6.58 22.05
C ASP A 222 41.24 -5.37 21.35
N LEU A 223 41.80 -4.16 21.55
CA LEU A 223 41.31 -2.95 20.88
C LEU A 223 41.56 -2.99 19.37
N ARG A 224 42.71 -3.51 18.94
CA ARG A 224 43.02 -3.66 17.51
C ARG A 224 42.02 -4.60 16.83
N ASP A 225 41.69 -5.72 17.47
CA ASP A 225 40.72 -6.68 16.95
C ASP A 225 39.30 -6.08 16.92
N SER A 226 38.92 -5.27 17.91
CA SER A 226 37.65 -4.52 17.92
C SER A 226 37.59 -3.54 16.74
N VAL A 227 38.64 -2.75 16.51
CA VAL A 227 38.72 -1.79 15.40
C VAL A 227 38.65 -2.50 14.06
N GLU A 228 39.34 -3.63 13.89
CA GLU A 228 39.32 -4.42 12.65
C GLU A 228 37.92 -4.97 12.37
N ASN A 229 37.26 -5.58 13.38
CA ASN A 229 35.89 -6.05 13.25
C ASN A 229 34.89 -4.93 12.92
N LYS A 230 35.02 -3.76 13.54
CA LYS A 230 34.15 -2.60 13.26
C LYS A 230 34.40 -2.03 11.86
N ASN A 231 35.65 -2.01 11.40
CA ASN A 231 35.99 -1.59 10.03
C ASN A 231 35.41 -2.54 8.99
N VAL A 232 35.45 -3.85 9.22
CA VAL A 232 34.79 -4.84 8.35
C VAL A 232 33.28 -4.62 8.33
N GLY A 233 32.65 -4.43 9.50
CA GLY A 233 31.22 -4.13 9.60
C GLY A 233 30.81 -2.84 8.87
N MET A 234 31.64 -1.81 8.93
CA MET A 234 31.46 -0.56 8.21
C MET A 234 31.43 -0.78 6.68
N TRP A 235 32.43 -1.47 6.12
CA TRP A 235 32.52 -1.70 4.67
C TRP A 235 31.34 -2.53 4.15
N ILE A 236 30.94 -3.58 4.87
CA ILE A 236 29.78 -4.40 4.50
C ILE A 236 28.51 -3.55 4.49
N SER A 237 28.30 -2.72 5.53
CA SER A 237 27.10 -1.90 5.67
C SER A 237 27.01 -0.81 4.59
N PHE A 238 28.11 -0.12 4.29
CA PHE A 238 28.13 0.85 3.20
C PHE A 238 27.96 0.20 1.83
N GLY A 239 28.61 -0.95 1.59
CA GLY A 239 28.48 -1.70 0.34
C GLY A 239 27.04 -2.11 0.06
N LEU A 240 26.38 -2.75 1.05
CA LEU A 240 24.98 -3.15 0.94
C LEU A 240 24.05 -1.93 0.84
N GLY A 241 24.26 -0.91 1.68
CA GLY A 241 23.45 0.30 1.68
C GLY A 241 23.48 1.03 0.32
N ALA A 242 24.69 1.24 -0.23
CA ALA A 242 24.86 1.87 -1.53
C ALA A 242 24.25 1.05 -2.67
N ALA A 243 24.42 -0.28 -2.66
CA ALA A 243 23.83 -1.16 -3.67
C ALA A 243 22.29 -1.07 -3.68
N PHE A 244 21.67 -1.09 -2.50
CA PHE A 244 20.21 -0.96 -2.39
C PHE A 244 19.69 0.42 -2.77
N LEU A 245 20.41 1.49 -2.42
CA LEU A 245 20.07 2.85 -2.85
C LEU A 245 20.09 2.98 -4.38
N LEU A 246 21.14 2.47 -5.02
CA LEU A 246 21.29 2.51 -6.48
C LEU A 246 20.22 1.66 -7.16
N ALA A 247 19.99 0.44 -6.70
CA ALA A 247 18.97 -0.45 -7.25
C ALA A 247 17.56 0.13 -7.09
N GLY A 248 17.21 0.62 -5.90
CA GLY A 248 15.91 1.24 -5.63
C GLY A 248 15.69 2.51 -6.46
N SER A 249 16.70 3.38 -6.53
CA SER A 249 16.63 4.61 -7.36
C SER A 249 16.50 4.28 -8.84
N LEU A 250 17.23 3.27 -9.33
CA LEU A 250 17.13 2.84 -10.72
C LEU A 250 15.74 2.26 -11.04
N ILE A 251 15.15 1.47 -10.14
CA ILE A 251 13.79 0.94 -10.31
C ILE A 251 12.75 2.06 -10.34
N LEU A 252 12.91 3.10 -9.52
CA LEU A 252 12.01 4.25 -9.49
C LEU A 252 12.15 5.17 -10.72
N LEU A 253 13.36 5.26 -11.29
CA LEU A 253 13.66 6.11 -12.45
C LEU A 253 13.44 5.42 -13.79
N TRP A 254 13.32 4.09 -13.82
CA TRP A 254 13.12 3.37 -15.07
C TRP A 254 11.69 3.58 -15.60
N PRO A 255 11.51 4.05 -16.85
CA PRO A 255 10.18 4.30 -17.41
C PRO A 255 9.38 3.00 -17.55
N GLU A 256 8.08 3.03 -17.26
CA GLU A 256 7.20 1.90 -17.55
C GLU A 256 7.21 1.67 -19.07
N SER A 257 7.70 0.51 -19.52
CA SER A 257 7.43 0.06 -20.89
C SER A 257 6.08 -0.64 -20.85
N ASP A 258 5.16 -0.26 -21.75
CA ASP A 258 3.80 -0.83 -21.83
C ASP A 258 3.78 -2.36 -22.08
N GLU A 259 4.94 -2.96 -22.33
CA GLU A 259 5.16 -4.39 -22.48
C GLU A 259 5.69 -4.98 -21.17
N SER A 260 4.79 -5.44 -20.30
CA SER A 260 5.20 -6.33 -19.21
C SER A 260 5.46 -7.73 -19.79
N PRO A 261 6.64 -8.34 -19.60
CA PRO A 261 6.95 -9.70 -20.09
C PRO A 261 6.13 -10.80 -19.38
N PHE A 262 5.33 -10.42 -18.39
CA PHE A 262 4.41 -11.29 -17.66
C PHE A 262 2.95 -11.13 -18.12
N ARG A 263 2.68 -10.38 -19.20
CA ARG A 263 1.34 -10.33 -19.79
C ARG A 263 1.06 -11.70 -20.40
N GLU A 264 0.18 -12.40 -19.70
CA GLU A 264 -0.48 -13.67 -20.00
C GLU A 264 -0.23 -14.22 -21.41
N VAL A 265 0.39 -15.39 -21.45
CA VAL A 265 0.27 -16.31 -22.58
C VAL A 265 -1.24 -16.52 -22.77
N PRO A 266 -1.82 -16.27 -23.96
CA PRO A 266 -3.22 -16.58 -24.20
C PRO A 266 -3.45 -18.05 -23.85
N ASN A 267 -4.34 -18.33 -22.89
CA ASN A 267 -4.82 -19.70 -22.69
C ASN A 267 -5.53 -20.10 -23.98
N GLU A 268 -4.91 -20.97 -24.77
CA GLU A 268 -5.48 -21.62 -25.95
C GLU A 268 -6.54 -22.68 -25.58
N ASP A 269 -7.39 -22.40 -24.59
CA ASP A 269 -8.46 -23.32 -24.17
C ASP A 269 -9.78 -23.05 -24.93
N GLY A 270 -9.78 -22.07 -25.84
CA GLY A 270 -10.84 -21.82 -26.80
C GLY A 270 -10.73 -22.73 -28.02
N ALA A 271 -10.74 -24.05 -27.83
CA ALA A 271 -10.97 -25.01 -28.89
C ALA A 271 -12.37 -24.76 -29.48
N SER A 272 -12.43 -23.88 -30.48
CA SER A 272 -13.52 -23.82 -31.44
C SER A 272 -13.56 -25.17 -32.16
N ALA A 273 -14.37 -26.09 -31.63
CA ALA A 273 -14.81 -27.26 -32.36
C ALA A 273 -15.49 -26.78 -33.64
N GLY A 274 -14.75 -26.85 -34.74
CA GLY A 274 -15.27 -26.68 -36.07
C GLY A 274 -16.34 -27.73 -36.32
N VAL A 275 -17.59 -27.31 -36.34
CA VAL A 275 -18.66 -28.08 -36.95
C VAL A 275 -18.48 -27.96 -38.46
N SER A 276 -17.97 -29.03 -39.07
CA SER A 276 -17.85 -29.20 -40.51
C SER A 276 -19.22 -29.36 -41.18
N PRO A 277 -19.37 -28.97 -42.45
CA PRO A 277 -20.64 -29.06 -43.18
C PRO A 277 -20.82 -30.45 -43.79
N TRP A 278 -21.96 -31.09 -43.47
CA TRP A 278 -22.64 -32.10 -44.28
C TRP A 278 -24.15 -31.95 -44.06
#